data_AF-A0A848HL94-F1
#
_entry.id   AF-A0A848HL94-F1
#
_cell.length_a   1.000
_cell.length_b   1.000
_cell.length_c   1.000
_cell.angle_alpha   90.00
_cell.angle_beta   90.00
_cell.angle_gamma   90.00
#
_symmetry.space_group_name_H-M   'P 1'
#
loop_
_entity.id
_entity.type
_entity.pdbx_description
1 polymer ?
#
loop_
_entity_poly.entity_id
_entity_poly.type
_entity_poly.pdbx_seq_one_letter_code
_entity_poly.pdbx_strand_id
1 'polypeptide(L)'
;MPGPGKKPAGLKMVAGTERKDRQPEGGVDLPALSSVPKAPDWLPNSHAVKEWDRLAGILTANKLLTEGGLSALGMLCALHGKIVQLYAAGEAPTASMAGTLRNMENDFGLTPVAQGKVKPVGQEDKGNKFAGNGKRTA
;
A
#
# COMPACT_ATOMS: atom_id res chain seq x y z
N MET A 1 1.35 -0.70 -29.07
CA MET A 1 1.77 -1.83 -28.20
C MET A 1 2.44 -1.25 -26.97
N PRO A 2 1.98 -1.53 -25.74
CA PRO A 2 2.71 -1.13 -24.54
C PRO A 2 4.08 -1.83 -24.55
N GLY A 3 5.15 -1.07 -24.32
CA GLY A 3 6.51 -1.61 -24.28
C GLY A 3 6.71 -2.62 -23.12
N PRO A 4 7.81 -3.38 -23.12
CA PRO A 4 8.11 -4.33 -22.06
C PRO A 4 8.15 -3.65 -20.70
N GLY A 5 7.54 -4.28 -19.69
CA GLY A 5 7.42 -3.74 -18.35
C GLY A 5 8.77 -3.37 -17.72
N LYS A 6 8.77 -2.37 -16.83
CA LYS A 6 9.99 -1.93 -16.13
C LYS A 6 10.62 -3.10 -15.37
N LYS A 7 11.85 -3.46 -15.74
CA LYS A 7 12.65 -4.44 -15.00
C LYS A 7 12.85 -3.98 -13.54
N PRO A 8 12.63 -4.85 -12.54
CA PRO A 8 12.92 -4.58 -11.13
C PRO A 8 14.36 -4.10 -10.90
N ALA A 9 14.55 -3.21 -9.91
CA ALA A 9 15.85 -2.60 -9.62
C ALA A 9 16.94 -3.65 -9.31
N GLY A 10 16.61 -4.69 -8.54
CA GLY A 10 17.55 -5.78 -8.21
C GLY A 10 18.11 -6.52 -9.42
N LEU A 11 17.29 -6.73 -10.47
CA LEU A 11 17.76 -7.35 -11.71
C LEU A 11 18.65 -6.43 -12.54
N LYS A 12 18.47 -5.10 -12.43
CA LYS A 12 19.36 -4.13 -13.09
C LYS A 12 20.71 -4.02 -12.39
N MET A 13 20.72 -4.12 -11.07
CA MET A 13 21.94 -4.15 -10.25
C MET A 13 22.79 -5.39 -10.59
N VAL A 14 22.18 -6.58 -10.63
CA VAL A 14 22.88 -7.82 -11.03
C VAL A 14 23.35 -7.76 -12.49
N ALA A 15 22.56 -7.17 -13.38
CA ALA A 15 22.91 -7.04 -14.80
C ALA A 15 23.87 -5.87 -15.09
N GLY A 16 24.32 -5.11 -14.09
CA GLY A 16 25.19 -3.93 -14.29
C GLY A 16 24.56 -2.80 -15.12
N THR A 17 23.25 -2.83 -15.35
CA THR A 17 22.49 -1.82 -16.12
C THR A 17 21.74 -0.86 -15.20
N GLU A 18 22.16 -0.81 -13.93
CA GLU A 18 21.67 0.15 -12.96
C GLU A 18 22.02 1.58 -13.40
N ARG A 19 21.02 2.45 -13.33
CA ARG A 19 21.11 3.84 -13.74
C ARG A 19 20.73 4.70 -12.54
N LYS A 20 21.71 5.38 -11.95
CA LYS A 20 21.52 6.21 -10.74
C LYS A 20 20.51 7.34 -10.98
N ASP A 21 20.50 7.92 -12.17
CA ASP A 21 19.53 8.93 -12.65
C ASP A 21 18.07 8.43 -12.72
N ARG A 22 17.86 7.11 -12.64
CA ARG A 22 16.52 6.48 -12.70
C ARG A 22 16.14 5.79 -11.41
N GLN A 23 16.96 5.88 -10.37
CA GLN A 23 16.52 5.47 -9.05
C GLN A 23 15.47 6.47 -8.55
N PRO A 24 14.35 6.02 -7.98
CA PRO A 24 13.47 6.93 -7.26
C PRO A 24 14.25 7.53 -6.10
N GLU A 25 14.60 8.81 -6.19
CA GLU A 25 15.28 9.52 -5.12
C GLU A 25 14.33 9.71 -3.94
N GLY A 26 14.82 9.36 -2.74
CA GLY A 26 14.30 9.79 -1.43
C GLY A 26 12.79 9.88 -1.31
N GLY A 27 12.13 8.73 -1.10
CA GLY A 27 10.76 8.75 -0.57
C GLY A 27 10.76 9.40 0.82
N VAL A 28 9.84 10.32 1.05
CA VAL A 28 9.57 10.80 2.41
C VAL A 28 8.85 9.67 3.14
N ASP A 29 9.56 8.99 4.04
CA ASP A 29 8.97 7.99 4.93
C ASP A 29 8.16 8.72 5.99
N LEU A 30 6.85 8.84 5.72
CA LEU A 30 5.90 9.29 6.73
C LEU A 30 5.87 8.29 7.88
N PRO A 31 5.82 8.74 9.15
CA PRO A 31 5.80 7.83 10.28
C PRO A 31 4.57 6.91 10.22
N ALA A 32 4.79 5.63 10.51
CA ALA A 32 3.72 4.67 10.69
C ALA A 32 2.92 5.03 11.96
N LEU A 33 1.61 4.76 11.93
CA LEU A 33 0.78 4.92 13.12
C LEU A 33 1.16 3.89 14.19
N SER A 34 1.20 4.36 15.45
CA SER A 34 1.51 3.53 16.62
C SER A 34 0.28 2.88 17.25
N SER A 35 -0.91 3.42 16.99
CA SER A 35 -2.18 2.93 17.50
C SER A 35 -3.26 3.02 16.44
N VAL A 36 -4.30 2.19 16.58
CA VAL A 36 -5.39 2.14 15.61
C VAL A 36 -6.21 3.43 15.70
N PRO A 37 -6.33 4.19 14.60
CA PRO A 37 -7.08 5.45 14.58
C PRO A 37 -8.59 5.18 14.70
N LYS A 38 -9.30 6.09 15.38
CA LYS A 38 -10.77 6.09 15.38
C LYS A 38 -11.28 6.35 13.96
N ALA A 39 -12.37 5.69 13.59
CA ALA A 39 -13.10 5.96 12.35
C ALA A 39 -13.47 7.46 12.22
N PRO A 40 -13.27 8.09 11.05
CA PRO A 40 -13.67 9.46 10.84
C PRO A 40 -15.19 9.64 10.94
N ASP A 41 -15.62 10.75 11.56
CA ASP A 41 -17.05 11.02 11.79
C ASP A 41 -17.84 11.24 10.48
N TRP A 42 -17.16 11.51 9.36
CA TRP A 42 -17.77 11.74 8.05
C TRP A 42 -18.04 10.45 7.26
N LEU A 43 -17.70 9.26 7.77
CA LEU A 43 -17.96 8.01 7.06
C LEU A 43 -19.48 7.83 6.83
N PRO A 44 -19.90 7.49 5.59
CA PRO A 44 -21.28 7.70 5.15
C PRO A 44 -22.30 6.71 5.72
N ASN A 45 -21.86 5.52 6.13
CA ASN A 45 -22.75 4.46 6.62
C ASN A 45 -22.02 3.45 7.53
N SER A 46 -22.81 2.60 8.18
CA SER A 46 -22.29 1.57 9.11
C SER A 46 -21.42 0.52 8.42
N HIS A 47 -21.59 0.26 7.13
CA HIS A 47 -20.72 -0.64 6.38
C HIS A 47 -19.32 -0.06 6.21
N ALA A 48 -19.22 1.25 5.95
CA ALA A 48 -17.94 1.95 5.85
C ALA A 48 -17.19 1.94 7.19
N VAL A 49 -17.89 2.18 8.31
CA VAL A 49 -17.30 2.14 9.66
C VAL A 49 -16.80 0.75 10.00
N LYS A 50 -17.60 -0.30 9.74
CA LYS A 50 -17.17 -1.70 9.95
C LYS A 50 -15.91 -2.05 9.17
N GLU A 51 -15.82 -1.58 7.93
CA GLU A 51 -14.65 -1.82 7.10
C GLU A 51 -13.42 -1.05 7.61
N TRP A 52 -13.61 0.17 8.11
CA TRP A 52 -12.55 0.91 8.79
C TRP A 52 -12.04 0.16 10.01
N ASP A 53 -12.93 -0.30 10.90
CA ASP A 53 -12.56 -1.01 12.12
C ASP A 53 -11.77 -2.30 11.81
N ARG A 54 -12.11 -2.97 10.71
CA ARG A 54 -11.38 -4.14 10.21
C ARG A 54 -10.01 -3.78 9.64
N LEU A 55 -9.95 -2.83 8.70
CA LEU A 55 -8.72 -2.53 7.95
C LEU A 55 -7.73 -1.69 8.73
N ALA A 56 -8.18 -0.70 9.49
CA ALA A 56 -7.29 0.18 10.25
C ALA A 56 -6.43 -0.62 11.23
N GLY A 57 -7.01 -1.61 11.91
CA GLY A 57 -6.27 -2.53 12.79
C GLY A 57 -5.21 -3.35 12.03
N ILE A 58 -5.60 -3.98 10.93
CA ILE A 58 -4.70 -4.80 10.11
C ILE A 58 -3.54 -3.97 9.55
N LEU A 59 -3.83 -2.81 8.97
CA LEU A 59 -2.82 -1.95 8.33
C LEU A 59 -1.87 -1.33 9.36
N THR A 60 -2.38 -0.94 10.53
CA THR A 60 -1.54 -0.43 11.62
C THR A 60 -0.62 -1.52 12.17
N ALA A 61 -1.14 -2.72 12.43
CA ALA A 61 -0.35 -3.85 12.95
C ALA A 61 0.80 -4.27 11.99
N ASN A 62 0.61 -4.10 10.69
CA ASN A 62 1.61 -4.44 9.67
C ASN A 62 2.51 -3.25 9.27
N LYS A 63 2.41 -2.11 9.95
CA LYS A 63 3.13 -0.86 9.63
C LYS A 63 2.90 -0.39 8.18
N LEU A 64 1.68 -0.58 7.68
CA LEU A 64 1.27 -0.16 6.34
C LEU A 64 0.48 1.16 6.35
N LEU A 65 -0.01 1.59 7.51
CA LEU A 65 -0.78 2.83 7.65
C LEU A 65 0.09 3.94 8.26
N THR A 66 0.16 5.07 7.57
CA THR A 66 0.81 6.31 8.03
C THR A 66 -0.25 7.38 8.29
N GLU A 67 0.12 8.46 8.99
CA GLU A 67 -0.77 9.61 9.19
C GLU A 67 -1.31 10.17 7.86
N GLY A 68 -0.47 10.24 6.82
CA GLY A 68 -0.88 10.68 5.49
C GLY A 68 -1.83 9.71 4.77
N GLY A 69 -1.80 8.43 5.14
CA GLY A 69 -2.64 7.38 4.55
C GLY A 69 -4.07 7.33 5.09
N LEU A 70 -4.36 8.04 6.20
CA LEU A 70 -5.67 8.00 6.87
C LEU A 70 -6.82 8.43 5.96
N SER A 71 -6.65 9.53 5.23
CA SER A 71 -7.68 10.04 4.31
C SER A 71 -7.93 9.06 3.16
N ALA A 72 -6.88 8.44 2.62
CA ALA A 72 -7.00 7.45 1.56
C ALA A 72 -7.74 6.19 2.03
N LEU A 73 -7.43 5.71 3.25
CA LEU A 73 -8.17 4.60 3.87
C LEU A 73 -9.64 4.98 4.07
N GLY A 74 -9.92 6.20 4.50
CA GLY A 74 -11.29 6.67 4.72
C GLY A 74 -12.11 6.67 3.42
N MET A 75 -11.50 7.11 2.33
CA MET A 75 -12.14 7.09 1.00
C MET A 75 -12.38 5.66 0.50
N LEU A 76 -11.42 4.75 0.72
CA LEU A 76 -11.60 3.31 0.43
C LEU A 76 -12.81 2.76 1.21
N CYS A 77 -12.85 2.99 2.53
CA CYS A 77 -13.94 2.52 3.38
C CYS A 77 -15.30 3.12 2.98
N ALA A 78 -15.35 4.40 2.64
CA ALA A 78 -16.58 5.06 2.18
C ALA A 78 -17.10 4.45 0.86
N LEU A 79 -16.21 4.20 -0.10
CA LEU A 79 -16.57 3.57 -1.37
C LEU A 79 -17.01 2.11 -1.16
N HIS A 80 -16.27 1.36 -0.34
CA HIS A 80 -16.64 -0.01 0.04
C HIS A 80 -18.03 -0.04 0.67
N GLY A 81 -18.28 0.82 1.66
CA GLY A 81 -19.57 0.91 2.33
C GLY A 81 -20.72 1.23 1.36
N LYS A 82 -20.48 2.07 0.35
CA LYS A 82 -21.49 2.34 -0.70
C LYS A 82 -21.74 1.11 -1.58
N ILE A 83 -20.69 0.39 -1.98
CA ILE A 83 -20.80 -0.83 -2.79
C ILE A 83 -21.58 -1.91 -2.03
N VAL A 84 -21.26 -2.15 -0.76
CA VAL A 84 -21.99 -3.10 0.08
C VAL A 84 -23.45 -2.71 0.22
N GLN A 85 -23.75 -1.42 0.38
CA GLN A 85 -25.11 -0.93 0.45
C GLN A 85 -25.90 -1.18 -0.85
N LEU A 86 -25.27 -1.02 -2.02
CA LEU A 86 -25.91 -1.36 -3.30
C LEU A 86 -26.24 -2.84 -3.37
N TYR A 87 -25.29 -3.71 -3.03
CA TYR A 87 -25.54 -5.16 -2.98
C TYR A 87 -26.65 -5.54 -2.00
N ALA A 88 -26.66 -4.93 -0.81
CA ALA A 88 -27.70 -5.16 0.18
C ALA A 88 -29.09 -4.70 -0.30
N ALA A 89 -29.14 -3.69 -1.17
CA ALA A 89 -30.37 -3.24 -1.83
C ALA A 89 -30.76 -4.09 -3.07
N GLY A 90 -29.99 -5.11 -3.41
CA GLY A 90 -30.22 -5.94 -4.60
C GLY A 90 -29.73 -5.32 -5.91
N GLU A 91 -28.98 -4.22 -5.83
CA GLU A 91 -28.39 -3.55 -6.98
C GLU A 91 -26.91 -3.95 -7.17
N ALA A 92 -26.42 -3.82 -8.40
CA ALA A 92 -25.00 -4.02 -8.70
C ALA A 92 -24.26 -2.67 -8.74
N PRO A 93 -23.03 -2.59 -8.20
CA PRO A 93 -22.20 -1.40 -8.36
C PRO A 93 -21.81 -1.21 -9.83
N THR A 94 -21.58 0.03 -10.22
CA THR A 94 -21.07 0.32 -11.56
C THR A 94 -19.65 -0.21 -11.73
N ALA A 95 -19.26 -0.51 -12.98
CA ALA A 95 -17.91 -0.98 -13.28
C ALA A 95 -16.82 0.01 -12.85
N SER A 96 -17.11 1.32 -12.90
CA SER A 96 -16.16 2.35 -12.43
C SER A 96 -15.95 2.28 -10.92
N MET A 97 -17.01 2.09 -10.12
CA MET A 97 -16.90 1.93 -8.67
C MET A 97 -16.07 0.71 -8.30
N ALA A 98 -16.33 -0.44 -8.94
CA ALA A 98 -15.58 -1.67 -8.71
C ALA A 98 -14.09 -1.51 -9.12
N GLY A 99 -13.83 -0.84 -10.24
CA GLY A 99 -12.47 -0.54 -10.69
C GLY A 99 -11.71 0.39 -9.73
N THR A 100 -12.37 1.46 -9.27
CA THR A 100 -11.78 2.41 -8.30
C THR A 100 -11.50 1.74 -6.97
N LEU A 101 -12.43 0.93 -6.44
CA LEU A 101 -12.22 0.18 -5.20
C LEU A 101 -11.00 -0.74 -5.32
N ARG A 102 -10.91 -1.52 -6.41
CA ARG A 102 -9.76 -2.41 -6.64
C ARG A 102 -8.43 -1.67 -6.72
N ASN A 103 -8.41 -0.47 -7.27
CA ASN A 103 -7.20 0.35 -7.33
C ASN A 103 -6.77 0.79 -5.92
N MET A 104 -7.72 1.30 -5.12
CA MET A 104 -7.45 1.68 -3.73
C MET A 104 -6.98 0.48 -2.89
N GLU A 105 -7.57 -0.70 -3.09
CA GLU A 105 -7.12 -1.94 -2.44
C GLU A 105 -5.69 -2.32 -2.82
N ASN A 106 -5.28 -2.08 -4.06
CA ASN A 106 -3.91 -2.32 -4.50
C ASN A 106 -2.92 -1.35 -3.85
N ASP A 107 -3.30 -0.09 -3.66
CA ASP A 107 -2.44 0.93 -3.05
C ASP A 107 -2.08 0.56 -1.60
N PHE A 108 -3.00 -0.08 -0.87
CA PHE A 108 -2.78 -0.61 0.48
C PHE A 108 -2.22 -2.04 0.52
N GLY A 109 -1.98 -2.67 -0.64
CA GLY A 109 -1.42 -4.02 -0.69
C GLY A 109 -2.40 -5.10 -0.20
N LEU A 110 -3.71 -4.87 -0.29
CA LEU A 110 -4.73 -5.81 0.18
C LEU A 110 -4.96 -6.98 -0.79
N THR A 111 -4.50 -6.86 -2.03
CA THR A 111 -4.60 -7.94 -3.04
C THR A 111 -3.31 -8.78 -3.07
N PRO A 112 -3.39 -10.09 -3.34
CA PRO A 112 -2.19 -10.96 -3.39
C PRO A 112 -1.11 -10.46 -4.36
N VAL A 113 -1.52 -9.80 -5.45
CA VAL A 113 -0.61 -9.25 -6.46
C VAL A 113 0.07 -7.95 -5.98
N ALA A 114 -0.60 -7.18 -5.12
CA ALA A 114 -0.08 -5.93 -4.58
C ALA A 114 0.75 -6.12 -3.31
N GLN A 115 0.50 -7.19 -2.53
CA GLN A 115 1.25 -7.50 -1.31
C GLN A 115 2.77 -7.52 -1.52
N GLY A 116 3.25 -8.05 -2.65
CA GLY A 116 4.68 -8.08 -2.96
C GLY A 116 5.30 -6.72 -3.35
N LYS A 117 4.47 -5.68 -3.56
CA LYS A 117 4.90 -4.35 -4.01
C LYS A 117 4.90 -3.33 -2.88
N VAL A 118 4.07 -3.52 -1.85
CA VAL A 118 3.96 -2.60 -0.73
C VAL A 118 4.97 -3.03 0.34
N LYS A 119 5.87 -2.12 0.71
CA LYS A 119 6.83 -2.34 1.79
C LYS A 119 6.29 -1.77 3.10
N PRO A 120 6.44 -2.48 4.24
CA PRO A 120 6.19 -1.91 5.55
C PRO A 120 7.04 -0.67 5.79
N VAL A 121 6.44 0.35 6.39
CA VAL A 121 7.12 1.61 6.73
C VAL A 121 8.15 1.36 7.84
N GLY A 122 9.36 1.91 7.67
CA GLY A 122 10.45 1.76 8.63
C GLY A 122 11.13 0.39 8.63
N GLN A 123 10.92 -0.44 7.60
CA GLN A 123 11.73 -1.64 7.40
C GLN A 123 13.05 -1.23 6.73
N GLU A 124 14.12 -1.14 7.52
CA GLU A 124 15.47 -0.97 6.96
C GLU A 124 15.82 -2.16 6.08
N ASP A 125 16.28 -1.90 4.85
CA ASP A 125 16.81 -2.93 3.97
C ASP A 125 18.00 -3.58 4.71
N LYS A 126 17.82 -4.82 5.19
CA LYS A 126 18.94 -5.60 5.74
C LYS A 126 19.99 -5.66 4.65
N GLY A 127 21.08 -4.92 4.84
CA GLY A 127 22.15 -4.80 3.87
C GLY A 127 22.63 -6.16 3.37
N ASN A 128 23.22 -6.17 2.18
CA ASN A 128 23.71 -7.41 1.57
C ASN A 128 24.55 -8.22 2.57
N LYS A 129 24.20 -9.50 2.77
CA LYS A 129 24.90 -10.43 3.68
C LYS A 129 26.40 -10.55 3.38
N PHE A 130 26.83 -10.17 2.19
CA PHE A 130 28.23 -10.19 1.75
C PHE A 130 28.90 -8.81 1.76
N ALA A 131 28.25 -7.75 2.26
CA ALA A 131 28.82 -6.40 2.30
C ALA A 131 30.13 -6.28 3.12
N GLY A 132 30.41 -7.27 3.98
CA GLY A 132 31.66 -7.38 4.73
C GLY A 132 32.79 -8.13 4.01
N ASN A 133 32.50 -8.84 2.92
CA ASN A 133 33.52 -9.62 2.22
C ASN A 133 34.47 -8.69 1.45
N GLY A 134 35.76 -8.71 1.77
CA GLY A 134 36.80 -7.94 1.08
C GLY A 134 37.24 -6.66 1.80
N LYS A 135 36.63 -6.28 2.93
CA LYS A 135 37.19 -5.24 3.81
C LYS A 135 38.33 -5.85 4.63
N ARG A 136 39.58 -5.57 4.25
CA ARG A 136 40.74 -5.86 5.11
C ARG A 136 40.65 -4.96 6.33
N THR A 137 40.51 -5.55 7.51
CA THR A 137 40.75 -4.85 8.79
C THR A 137 42.21 -4.39 8.79
N ALA A 138 42.41 -3.09 8.94
CA ALA A 138 43.71 -2.49 9.20
C ALA A 138 44.20 -2.82 10.61
#